data_AF-A0AA94F2Y6-F1
#
_entry.id   AF-A0AA94F2Y6-F1
#
_cell.length_a   1.000
_cell.length_b   1.000
_cell.length_c   1.000
_cell.angle_alpha   90.00
_cell.angle_beta   90.00
_cell.angle_gamma   90.00
#
_symmetry.space_group_name_H-M   'P 1'
#
loop_
_entity.id
_entity.type
_entity.pdbx_description
1 polymer ?
#
loop_
_entity_poly.entity_id
_entity_poly.type
_entity_poly.pdbx_seq_one_letter_code
_entity_poly.pdbx_strand_id
1 'polypeptide(L)'
;MTKQFIKVTKENVAKNIVQRLCQEEIRKLDQTLWNGFVDAKIAVIKAKDTAINTYKGRAVRPILKEFKSSKNETQLYIEDVIYITIYEVIKFDKK
;
A
#
# COMPACT_ATOMS: atom_id res chain seq x y z
N MET A 1 -4.74 17.76 -13.11
CA MET A 1 -3.99 17.12 -12.00
C MET A 1 -4.34 15.65 -11.97
N THR A 2 -3.33 14.81 -12.15
CA THR A 2 -3.44 13.37 -12.09
C THR A 2 -3.65 12.94 -10.64
N LYS A 3 -4.70 12.16 -10.37
CA LYS A 3 -4.91 11.54 -9.05
C LYS A 3 -4.31 10.14 -9.02
N GLN A 4 -4.04 9.64 -7.84
CA GLN A 4 -3.57 8.27 -7.65
C GLN A 4 -4.60 7.48 -6.85
N PHE A 5 -4.91 6.29 -7.33
CA PHE A 5 -5.86 5.38 -6.69
C PHE A 5 -5.11 4.20 -6.09
N ILE A 6 -5.24 4.00 -4.78
CA ILE A 6 -4.64 2.86 -4.09
C ILE A 6 -5.63 1.69 -4.13
N LYS A 7 -5.18 0.52 -4.56
CA LYS A 7 -5.94 -0.71 -4.51
C LYS A 7 -5.12 -1.84 -3.90
N VAL A 8 -5.70 -2.58 -2.96
CA VAL A 8 -5.16 -3.86 -2.52
C VAL A 8 -5.50 -4.89 -3.60
N THR A 9 -4.47 -5.47 -4.23
CA THR A 9 -4.65 -6.38 -5.36
C THR A 9 -4.54 -7.85 -4.99
N LYS A 10 -3.82 -8.17 -3.92
CA LYS A 10 -3.71 -9.54 -3.42
C LYS A 10 -3.35 -9.54 -1.94
N GLU A 11 -3.96 -10.45 -1.20
CA GLU A 11 -3.67 -10.69 0.20
C GLU A 11 -3.39 -12.19 0.39
N ASN A 12 -2.27 -12.48 1.04
CA ASN A 12 -1.90 -13.84 1.43
C ASN A 12 -2.07 -14.01 2.94
N VAL A 13 -2.03 -15.24 3.43
CA VAL A 13 -2.11 -15.52 4.86
C VAL A 13 -0.89 -14.92 5.58
N ALA A 14 -1.13 -14.09 6.60
CA ALA A 14 -0.08 -13.54 7.43
C ALA A 14 0.60 -14.65 8.25
N LYS A 15 1.94 -14.66 8.27
CA LYS A 15 2.75 -15.65 9.01
C LYS A 15 3.06 -15.20 10.43
N ASN A 16 2.90 -13.91 10.73
CA ASN A 16 3.12 -13.35 12.05
C ASN A 16 2.14 -12.18 12.34
N ILE A 17 2.10 -11.75 13.59
CA ILE A 17 1.17 -10.71 14.06
C ILE A 17 1.45 -9.34 13.43
N VAL A 18 2.70 -8.98 13.16
CA VAL A 18 3.05 -7.70 12.52
C VAL A 18 2.54 -7.65 11.09
N GLN A 19 2.68 -8.76 10.36
CA GLN A 19 2.14 -8.92 9.02
C GLN A 19 0.60 -8.78 9.00
N ARG A 20 -0.09 -9.36 9.99
CA ARG A 20 -1.55 -9.18 10.15
C ARG A 20 -1.92 -7.71 10.42
N LEU A 21 -1.21 -7.04 11.33
CA LEU A 21 -1.43 -5.62 11.61
C LEU A 21 -1.17 -4.75 10.37
N CYS A 22 -0.15 -5.07 9.57
CA CYS A 22 0.10 -4.39 8.30
C CYS A 22 -1.09 -4.57 7.34
N GLN A 23 -1.68 -5.76 7.24
CA GLN A 23 -2.88 -5.96 6.41
C GLN A 23 -4.04 -5.10 6.89
N GLU A 24 -4.30 -5.08 8.19
CA GLU A 24 -5.38 -4.29 8.80
C GLU A 24 -5.21 -2.79 8.52
N GLU A 25 -4.01 -2.23 8.68
CA GLU A 25 -3.75 -0.81 8.41
C GLU A 25 -3.78 -0.48 6.92
N ILE A 26 -3.23 -1.34 6.06
CA ILE A 26 -3.22 -1.12 4.60
C ILE A 26 -4.62 -1.22 4.00
N ARG A 27 -5.48 -2.10 4.52
CA ARG A 27 -6.88 -2.20 4.08
C ARG A 27 -7.65 -0.89 4.26
N LYS A 28 -7.31 -0.06 5.24
CA LYS A 28 -7.92 1.28 5.42
C LYS A 28 -7.61 2.23 4.26
N LEU A 29 -6.54 1.95 3.51
CA LEU A 29 -6.15 2.71 2.33
C LEU A 29 -6.75 2.13 1.04
N ASP A 30 -7.38 0.96 1.08
CA ASP A 30 -7.97 0.37 -0.10
C ASP A 30 -9.06 1.30 -0.67
N GLN A 31 -9.03 1.46 -1.99
CA GLN A 31 -9.94 2.31 -2.75
C GLN A 31 -9.90 3.81 -2.42
N THR A 32 -8.78 4.29 -1.86
CA THR A 32 -8.60 5.72 -1.56
C THR A 32 -7.95 6.48 -2.71
N LEU A 33 -8.31 7.76 -2.85
CA LEU A 33 -7.76 8.68 -3.86
C LEU A 33 -6.80 9.69 -3.23
N TRP A 34 -5.66 9.89 -3.88
CA TRP A 34 -4.58 10.75 -3.42
C TRP A 34 -4.18 11.75 -4.50
N ASN A 35 -3.60 12.89 -4.08
CA ASN A 35 -3.27 14.01 -4.97
C ASN A 35 -1.98 13.78 -5.79
N GLY A 36 -1.21 12.74 -5.47
CA GLY A 36 0.02 12.42 -6.16
C GLY A 36 0.60 11.08 -5.73
N PHE A 37 1.56 10.57 -6.52
CA PHE A 37 2.20 9.28 -6.25
C PHE A 37 2.99 9.29 -4.96
N VAL A 38 3.69 10.40 -4.69
CA VAL A 38 4.46 10.59 -3.46
C VAL A 38 3.54 10.51 -2.24
N ASP A 39 2.40 11.20 -2.26
CA ASP A 39 1.44 11.18 -1.14
C ASP A 39 0.87 9.78 -0.92
N ALA A 40 0.46 9.10 -2.00
CA ALA A 40 -0.05 7.74 -1.94
C ALA A 40 0.99 6.75 -1.36
N LYS A 41 2.25 6.88 -1.79
CA LYS A 41 3.36 6.07 -1.26
C LYS A 41 3.64 6.36 0.20
N ILE A 42 3.64 7.63 0.61
CA ILE A 42 3.80 8.04 2.01
C ILE A 42 2.68 7.45 2.87
N ALA A 43 1.44 7.42 2.38
CA ALA A 43 0.32 6.81 3.09
C ALA A 43 0.56 5.32 3.36
N VAL A 44 1.01 4.56 2.35
CA VAL A 44 1.35 3.14 2.49
C VAL A 44 2.49 2.92 3.49
N ILE A 45 3.54 3.74 3.44
CA ILE A 45 4.65 3.67 4.41
C ILE A 45 4.15 3.94 5.83
N LYS A 46 3.33 4.99 6.03
CA LYS A 46 2.76 5.35 7.33
C LYS A 46 1.87 4.25 7.89
N ALA A 47 1.06 3.59 7.06
CA ALA A 47 0.24 2.45 7.49
C ALA A 47 1.11 1.28 7.97
N LYS A 48 2.17 0.94 7.21
CA LYS A 48 3.15 -0.07 7.63
C LYS A 48 3.85 0.29 8.94
N ASP A 49 4.32 1.53 9.08
CA ASP A 49 5.05 1.97 10.26
C ASP A 49 4.13 2.04 11.49
N THR A 50 2.86 2.44 11.31
CA THR A 50 1.83 2.38 12.37
C THR A 50 1.66 0.95 12.89
N ALA A 51 1.52 -0.02 11.98
CA ALA A 51 1.42 -1.44 12.33
C ALA A 51 2.65 -1.96 13.09
N ILE A 52 3.87 -1.58 12.65
CA ILE A 52 5.12 -1.95 13.31
C ILE A 52 5.21 -1.32 14.71
N ASN A 53 4.89 -0.04 14.85
CA ASN A 53 5.01 0.69 16.11
C ASN A 53 3.95 0.29 17.14
N THR A 54 2.79 -0.19 16.69
CA THR A 54 1.74 -0.73 17.57
C THR A 54 2.18 -2.04 18.22
N TYR A 55 3.07 -2.79 17.57
CA TYR A 55 3.55 -4.06 18.08
C TYR A 55 4.82 -3.90 18.92
N LYS A 56 4.72 -4.21 20.21
CA LYS A 56 5.83 -4.12 21.18
C LYS A 56 6.72 -5.37 21.27
N GLY A 57 6.52 -6.38 20.41
CA GLY A 57 7.28 -7.64 20.46
C GLY A 57 8.51 -7.67 19.56
N ARG A 58 9.19 -8.82 19.51
CA ARG A 58 10.46 -9.03 18.75
C ARG A 58 10.26 -9.67 17.36
N ALA A 59 9.08 -9.55 16.79
CA ALA A 59 8.78 -10.12 15.47
C ALA A 59 9.57 -9.40 14.37
N VAL A 60 9.89 -10.14 13.31
CA VAL A 60 10.60 -9.60 12.15
C VAL A 60 9.77 -8.48 11.52
N ARG A 61 10.41 -7.33 11.27
CA ARG A 61 9.77 -6.17 10.66
C ARG A 61 9.66 -6.39 9.16
N PRO A 62 8.44 -6.31 8.59
CA PRO A 62 8.27 -6.62 7.19
C PRO A 62 8.87 -5.55 6.28
N ILE A 63 9.56 -6.00 5.23
CA ILE A 63 10.17 -5.17 4.22
C ILE A 63 9.12 -4.75 3.19
N LEU A 64 9.06 -3.44 2.89
CA LEU A 64 8.31 -2.89 1.77
C LEU A 64 9.20 -2.89 0.54
N LYS A 65 8.75 -3.53 -0.53
CA LYS A 65 9.41 -3.53 -1.83
C LYS A 65 8.52 -2.85 -2.86
N GLU A 66 9.16 -2.20 -3.83
CA GLU A 66 8.49 -1.46 -4.91
C GLU A 66 8.93 -2.03 -6.25
N PHE A 67 7.97 -2.17 -7.17
CA PHE A 67 8.22 -2.52 -8.55
C PHE A 67 7.29 -1.73 -9.47
N LYS A 68 7.84 -1.16 -10.55
CA LYS A 68 7.03 -0.54 -11.60
C LYS A 68 6.48 -1.61 -12.53
N SER A 69 5.18 -1.85 -12.46
CA SER A 69 4.50 -2.83 -13.32
C SER A 69 4.22 -2.26 -14.71
N SER A 70 3.87 -0.97 -14.79
CA SER A 70 3.63 -0.29 -16.07
C SER A 70 3.94 1.21 -15.97
N LYS A 71 3.72 1.96 -17.05
CA LYS A 71 3.90 3.42 -17.08
C LYS A 71 2.98 4.15 -16.08
N ASN A 72 1.81 3.57 -15.80
CA ASN A 72 0.73 4.18 -15.03
C ASN A 72 0.43 3.41 -13.73
N GLU A 73 1.23 2.38 -13.41
CA GLU A 73 0.98 1.50 -12.28
C GLU A 73 2.29 1.19 -11.55
N THR A 74 2.30 1.51 -10.26
CA THR A 74 3.37 1.10 -9.35
C THR A 74 2.81 0.08 -8.37
N GLN A 75 3.47 -1.07 -8.29
CA GLN A 75 3.15 -2.11 -7.32
C GLN A 75 4.07 -1.99 -6.10
N LEU A 76 3.46 -2.03 -4.93
CA LEU A 76 4.13 -2.12 -3.64
C LEU A 76 3.73 -3.46 -3.02
N TYR A 77 4.69 -4.15 -2.40
CA TYR A 77 4.38 -5.36 -1.66
C TYR A 77 5.15 -5.43 -0.35
N ILE A 78 4.47 -5.94 0.68
CA ILE A 78 5.00 -6.11 2.03
C ILE A 78 5.22 -7.62 2.23
N GLU A 79 6.48 -8.07 2.20
CA GLU A 79 6.90 -9.48 2.43
C GLU A 79 5.96 -10.58 1.87
N ASP A 80 5.45 -10.40 0.66
CA ASP A 80 4.52 -11.33 0.01
C ASP A 80 3.23 -11.59 0.81
N VAL A 81 2.85 -10.68 1.71
CA VAL A 81 1.61 -10.77 2.52
C VAL A 81 0.50 -9.91 1.93
N ILE A 82 0.84 -8.73 1.42
CA ILE A 82 -0.11 -7.83 0.78
C ILE A 82 0.53 -7.14 -0.40
N TYR A 83 -0.18 -7.15 -1.52
CA TYR A 83 0.17 -6.47 -2.75
C TYR A 83 -0.78 -5.29 -2.94
N ILE A 84 -0.19 -4.14 -3.23
CA ILE A 84 -0.87 -2.86 -3.35
C ILE A 84 -0.47 -2.31 -4.71
N THR A 85 -1.45 -1.89 -5.50
CA THR A 85 -1.19 -1.19 -6.76
C THR A 85 -1.67 0.25 -6.64
N ILE A 86 -0.78 1.18 -6.99
CA ILE A 86 -1.10 2.59 -7.11
C ILE A 86 -1.31 2.87 -8.59
N TYR A 87 -2.55 3.18 -8.97
CA TYR A 87 -2.96 3.48 -10.33
C TYR A 87 -2.98 4.98 -10.57
N GLU A 88 -2.43 5.39 -11.71
CA GLU A 88 -2.58 6.73 -12.23
C GLU A 88 -3.99 6.93 -12.81
N VAL A 89 -4.76 7.87 -12.24
CA VAL A 89 -6.10 8.22 -12.72
C VAL A 89 -6.01 9.51 -13.54
N ILE A 90 -6.14 9.35 -14.86
CA ILE A 90 -6.34 10.46 -15.79
C ILE A 90 -7.81 10.85 -15.73
N LYS A 91 -8.11 12.07 -15.27
CA LYS A 91 -9.48 12.61 -15.36
C LYS A 91 -9.87 12.69 -16.85
N PHE A 92 -10.91 11.95 -17.24
CA PHE A 92 -11.62 12.23 -18.48
C PHE A 92 -12.58 13.40 -18.21
N ASP A 93 -12.21 14.60 -18.66
CA ASP A 93 -13.20 15.65 -18.86
C ASP A 93 -14.10 15.20 -20.01
N LYS A 94 -15.35 14.85 -19.68
CA LYS A 94 -16.40 14.72 -20.71
C LYS A 94 -16.58 16.10 -21.32
N LYS A 95 -16.13 16.25 -22.57
CA LYS A 95 -16.51 17.36 -23.46
C LYS A 95 -18.02 17.35 -23.68
#